data_AF-A0A1W9RMN5-F1
#
_entry.id   AF-A0A1W9RMN5-F1
#
_cell.length_a   1.000
_cell.length_b   1.000
_cell.length_c   1.000
_cell.angle_alpha   90.00
_cell.angle_beta   90.00
_cell.angle_gamma   90.00
#
_symmetry.space_group_name_H-M   'P 1'
#
loop_
_entity.id
_entity.type
_entity.pdbx_description
1 polymer ?
#
loop_
_entity_poly.entity_id
_entity_poly.type
_entity_poly.pdbx_seq_one_letter_code
_entity_poly.pdbx_strand_id
1 'polypeptide(L)'
;MVSIGAIYPSKTKPTVTPQGTDKLRRYVEMSTKPVIAIGGIDRNNLPDVLSTGVCAVAAVRALLEGDVKKNCEAFINVIDTIKKMG
;
A
#
# COMPACT_ATOMS: atom_id res chain seq x y z
N MET A 1 -7.67 7.47 -12.24
CA MET A 1 -6.76 7.07 -11.14
C MET A 1 -5.38 6.78 -11.71
N VAL A 2 -4.33 6.95 -10.92
CA VAL A 2 -2.94 6.61 -11.28
C VAL A 2 -2.38 5.66 -10.23
N SER A 3 -1.66 4.63 -10.65
CA SER A 3 -0.96 3.72 -9.73
C SER A 3 0.52 4.05 -9.63
N ILE A 4 1.05 4.07 -8.41
CA ILE A 4 2.46 4.35 -8.13
C ILE A 4 3.08 3.10 -7.50
N GLY A 5 4.16 2.63 -8.11
CA GLY A 5 4.96 1.53 -7.58
C GLY A 5 6.40 1.56 -8.10
N ALA A 6 7.31 0.73 -7.58
CA ALA A 6 7.14 -0.06 -6.36
C ALA A 6 7.35 0.82 -5.11
N ILE A 7 6.49 0.71 -4.09
CA ILE A 7 6.67 1.48 -2.85
C ILE A 7 7.73 0.87 -1.95
N TYR A 8 7.68 -0.46 -1.78
CA TYR A 8 8.64 -1.26 -1.01
C TYR A 8 9.28 -2.36 -1.88
N PRO A 9 10.42 -2.96 -1.45
CA PRO A 9 10.99 -4.12 -2.11
C PRO A 9 9.97 -5.26 -2.25
N SER A 10 10.01 -5.98 -3.37
CA SER A 10 9.18 -7.19 -3.53
C SER A 10 9.90 -8.26 -4.34
N LYS A 11 9.61 -9.52 -4.03
CA LYS A 11 10.08 -10.68 -4.79
C LYS A 11 9.43 -10.82 -6.18
N THR A 12 8.35 -10.10 -6.46
CA THR A 12 7.65 -10.17 -7.76
C THR A 12 8.39 -9.39 -8.86
N LYS A 13 9.10 -8.31 -8.50
CA LYS A 13 9.93 -7.50 -9.39
C LYS A 13 11.21 -7.05 -8.64
N PRO A 14 12.20 -7.94 -8.50
CA PRO A 14 13.33 -7.71 -7.59
C PRO A 14 14.33 -6.63 -8.04
N THR A 15 14.31 -6.25 -9.32
CA THR A 15 15.25 -5.27 -9.90
C THR A 15 14.79 -3.82 -9.78
N VAL A 16 13.59 -3.57 -9.25
CA VAL A 16 13.01 -2.23 -9.16
C VAL A 16 13.45 -1.56 -7.85
N THR A 17 14.08 -0.39 -7.96
CA THR A 17 14.37 0.45 -6.79
C THR A 17 13.06 0.98 -6.20
N PRO A 18 12.75 0.68 -4.92
CA PRO A 18 11.53 1.17 -4.28
C PRO A 18 11.54 2.70 -4.15
N GLN A 19 10.36 3.30 -4.28
CA GLN A 19 10.19 4.75 -4.22
C GLN A 19 10.05 5.27 -2.77
N GLY A 20 9.57 4.43 -1.85
CA GLY A 20 9.28 4.81 -0.48
C GLY A 20 8.05 5.72 -0.34
N THR A 21 7.66 5.95 0.92
CA THR A 21 6.47 6.73 1.28
C THR A 21 6.66 8.24 1.10
N ASP A 22 7.89 8.76 1.20
CA ASP A 22 8.17 10.18 1.02
C ASP A 22 7.88 10.65 -0.42
N LYS A 23 8.34 9.88 -1.42
CA LYS A 23 8.02 10.17 -2.83
C LYS A 23 6.54 9.98 -3.10
N LEU A 24 5.94 8.92 -2.53
CA LEU A 24 4.52 8.65 -2.66
C LEU A 24 3.67 9.84 -2.16
N ARG A 25 3.98 10.40 -0.98
CA ARG A 25 3.28 11.57 -0.45
C ARG A 25 3.35 12.76 -1.41
N ARG A 26 4.53 13.03 -1.98
CA ARG A 26 4.68 14.09 -3.00
C ARG A 26 3.81 13.82 -4.23
N TYR A 27 3.72 12.58 -4.70
CA TYR A 27 2.86 12.24 -5.84
C TYR A 27 1.37 12.41 -5.52
N VAL A 28 0.95 12.08 -4.29
CA VAL A 28 -0.43 12.33 -3.83
C VAL A 28 -0.72 13.83 -3.85
N GLU A 29 0.16 14.65 -3.27
CA GLU A 29 0.01 16.12 -3.20
C GLU A 29 -0.03 16.78 -4.59
N MET A 30 0.74 16.28 -5.55
CA MET A 30 0.80 16.83 -6.91
C MET A 30 -0.33 16.33 -7.83
N SER A 31 -0.99 15.22 -7.48
CA SER A 31 -1.94 14.56 -8.37
C SER A 31 -3.34 15.14 -8.23
N THR A 32 -3.93 15.56 -9.35
CA THR A 32 -5.36 15.89 -9.43
C THR A 32 -6.26 14.66 -9.59
N LYS A 33 -5.66 13.46 -9.72
CA LYS A 33 -6.36 12.18 -9.84
C LYS A 33 -6.13 11.31 -8.60
N PRO A 34 -7.08 10.43 -8.22
CA PRO A 34 -6.87 9.49 -7.12
C PRO A 34 -5.63 8.61 -7.37
N VAL A 35 -4.78 8.49 -6.34
CA VAL A 35 -3.53 7.73 -6.38
C VAL A 35 -3.70 6.40 -5.64
N ILE A 36 -3.27 5.32 -6.30
CA ILE A 36 -3.24 3.97 -5.73
C ILE A 36 -1.79 3.55 -5.53
N ALA A 37 -1.43 3.09 -4.35
CA ALA A 37 -0.08 2.56 -4.07
C ALA A 37 0.01 1.06 -4.34
N ILE A 38 1.11 0.61 -4.95
CA ILE A 38 1.39 -0.81 -5.21
C ILE A 38 2.88 -1.15 -5.05
N GLY A 39 3.15 -2.39 -4.63
CA GLY A 39 4.48 -3.00 -4.65
C GLY A 39 5.11 -3.10 -3.26
N GLY A 40 5.28 -4.34 -2.81
CA GLY A 40 5.89 -4.67 -1.50
C GLY A 40 5.03 -4.30 -0.28
N ILE A 41 3.75 -4.00 -0.47
CA ILE A 41 2.84 -3.58 0.61
C ILE A 41 2.26 -4.81 1.31
N ASP A 42 2.32 -4.80 2.64
CA ASP A 42 1.77 -5.82 3.54
C ASP A 42 1.08 -5.17 4.75
N ARG A 43 0.52 -5.97 5.65
CA ARG A 43 -0.20 -5.45 6.84
C ARG A 43 0.65 -4.61 7.78
N ASN A 44 1.98 -4.81 7.80
CA ASN A 44 2.88 -4.14 8.74
C ASN A 44 3.22 -2.72 8.26
N ASN A 45 3.34 -2.53 6.94
CA ASN A 45 3.65 -1.22 6.35
C ASN A 45 2.42 -0.49 5.75
N LEU A 46 1.25 -1.14 5.76
CA LEU A 46 -0.02 -0.57 5.30
C LEU A 46 -0.37 0.78 5.98
N PRO A 47 -0.22 0.97 7.31
CA PRO A 47 -0.51 2.25 7.95
C PRO A 47 0.29 3.42 7.36
N ASP A 48 1.60 3.22 7.17
CA ASP A 48 2.49 4.25 6.62
C ASP A 48 2.09 4.64 5.21
N VAL A 49 1.67 3.66 4.39
CA VAL A 49 1.19 3.92 3.03
C VAL A 49 -0.11 4.71 3.06
N LEU A 50 -1.09 4.31 3.87
CA LEU A 50 -2.38 5.00 3.97
C LEU A 50 -2.22 6.43 4.48
N SER A 51 -1.26 6.69 5.38
CA SER A 51 -0.93 8.03 5.89
C SER A 51 -0.44 9.01 4.81
N THR A 52 -0.08 8.52 3.61
CA THR A 52 0.34 9.38 2.49
C THR A 52 -0.83 10.04 1.77
N GLY A 53 -2.08 9.65 2.07
CA GLY A 53 -3.28 10.19 1.44
C GLY A 53 -3.70 9.46 0.15
N VAL A 54 -3.14 8.28 -0.13
CA VAL A 54 -3.61 7.43 -1.23
C VAL A 54 -5.06 7.03 -1.05
N CYS A 55 -5.80 6.90 -2.15
CA CYS A 55 -7.20 6.49 -2.10
C CYS A 55 -7.38 4.98 -1.91
N ALA A 56 -6.37 4.19 -2.31
CA ALA A 56 -6.38 2.73 -2.17
C ALA A 56 -4.96 2.15 -2.24
N VAL A 57 -4.85 0.89 -1.84
CA VAL A 57 -3.62 0.08 -1.88
C VAL A 57 -3.89 -1.21 -2.63
N ALA A 58 -2.94 -1.64 -3.44
CA ALA A 58 -2.93 -2.96 -4.07
C ALA A 58 -1.80 -3.83 -3.52
N ALA A 59 -2.15 -5.03 -3.07
CA ALA A 59 -1.21 -6.05 -2.60
C ALA A 59 -1.50 -7.38 -3.30
N VAL A 60 -0.46 -8.14 -3.64
CA VAL A 60 -0.60 -9.45 -4.30
C VAL A 60 -0.13 -10.55 -3.36
N ARG A 61 1.18 -10.68 -3.15
CA ARG A 61 1.75 -11.76 -2.31
C ARG A 61 1.22 -11.74 -0.88
N ALA A 62 1.15 -10.55 -0.27
CA ALA A 62 0.66 -10.41 1.10
C ALA A 62 -0.81 -10.83 1.28
N LEU A 63 -1.59 -10.91 0.20
CA LEU A 63 -2.96 -11.42 0.22
C LEU A 63 -3.03 -12.89 -0.23
N LEU A 64 -2.31 -13.24 -1.30
CA LEU A 64 -2.47 -14.53 -1.99
C LEU A 64 -1.56 -15.65 -1.49
N GLU A 65 -0.48 -15.35 -0.75
CA GLU A 65 0.40 -16.39 -0.18
C GLU A 65 -0.14 -16.87 1.18
N GLY A 66 -0.35 -18.19 1.30
CA GLY A 66 -0.86 -18.81 2.52
C GLY A 66 -2.38 -18.75 2.63
N ASP A 67 -2.90 -18.39 3.80
CA ASP A 67 -4.34 -18.33 4.08
C ASP A 67 -4.91 -16.97 3.64
N VAL A 68 -5.51 -16.95 2.46
CA VAL A 68 -6.08 -15.74 1.84
C VAL A 68 -7.11 -15.07 2.73
N LYS A 69 -7.95 -15.84 3.44
CA LYS A 69 -8.99 -15.28 4.31
C LYS A 69 -8.37 -14.52 5.48
N LYS A 70 -7.43 -15.16 6.18
CA LYS A 70 -6.71 -14.53 7.30
C LYS A 70 -5.93 -13.30 6.86
N ASN A 71 -5.32 -13.34 5.67
CA ASN A 71 -4.59 -12.20 5.13
C ASN A 71 -5.53 -11.01 4.85
N CYS A 72 -6.67 -11.25 4.22
CA CYS A 72 -7.69 -10.22 3.99
C CYS A 72 -8.22 -9.64 5.31
N GLU A 73 -8.54 -10.50 6.29
CA GLU A 73 -8.98 -10.09 7.63
C GLU A 73 -7.93 -9.21 8.31
N ALA A 74 -6.64 -9.55 8.21
CA ALA A 74 -5.56 -8.73 8.76
C ALA A 74 -5.46 -7.34 8.12
N PHE A 75 -5.65 -7.22 6.80
CA PHE A 75 -5.70 -5.93 6.11
C PHE A 75 -6.91 -5.10 6.55
N ILE A 76 -8.10 -5.72 6.63
CA ILE A 76 -9.33 -5.05 7.08
C ILE A 76 -9.15 -4.54 8.52
N ASN A 77 -8.60 -5.34 9.42
CA ASN A 77 -8.37 -4.95 10.81
C ASN A 77 -7.47 -3.71 10.92
N VAL A 78 -6.42 -3.62 10.10
CA VAL A 78 -5.55 -2.43 10.07
C VAL A 78 -6.33 -1.21 9.56
N ILE A 79 -7.08 -1.35 8.46
CA ILE A 79 -7.87 -0.26 7.89
C ILE A 79 -8.93 0.24 8.87
N ASP A 80 -9.63 -0.67 9.54
CA ASP A 80 -10.67 -0.34 10.52
C ASP A 80 -10.08 0.31 11.79
N THR A 81 -8.88 -0.10 12.19
CA THR A 81 -8.16 0.54 13.31
C THR A 81 -7.84 1.99 12.99
N ILE A 82 -7.32 2.26 11.78
CA ILE A 82 -6.99 3.61 11.34
C ILE A 82 -8.24 4.49 11.24
N LYS A 83 -9.34 3.96 10.70
CA LYS A 83 -10.62 4.69 10.60
C LYS A 83 -11.23 5.05 11.95
N LYS A 84 -10.93 4.32 13.02
CA LYS A 84 -11.40 4.62 14.39
C LYS A 84 -10.58 5.71 15.08
N MET A 85 -9.39 6.03 14.57
CA MET A 85 -8.46 7.01 15.15
C MET A 85 -8.59 8.42 14.56
N GLY A 86 -9.24 8.57 13.40
CA GLY A 86 -9.51 9.85 12.73
C GLY A 86 -10.99 10.19 12.78
#